data_AF-A0A1Z4JBN8-F1
#
_entry.id   AF-A0A1Z4JBN8-F1
#
_cell.length_a   1.000
_cell.length_b   1.000
_cell.length_c   1.000
_cell.angle_alpha   90.00
_cell.angle_beta   90.00
_cell.angle_gamma   90.00
#
_symmetry.space_group_name_H-M   'P 1'
#
loop_
_entity.id
_entity.type
_entity.pdbx_description
1 polymer ?
#
loop_
_entity_poly.entity_id
_entity_poly.type
_entity_poly.pdbx_seq_one_letter_code
_entity_poly.pdbx_strand_id
1 'polypeptide(L)'
;MTWRTQLGDRILKGVEAKLYLTSMQYAIENLEDTRDLEEPEVLTGDRLFDIADFEQKIVLLHRCLAALLSPEIESPMLSNVIEAAAYFPFAFLRMRLEDEIYIEKDSIQMTV
;
A
#
# COMPACT_ATOMS: atom_id res chain seq x y z
N MET A 1 -14.55 1.64 6.22
CA MET A 1 -13.55 2.72 5.97
C MET A 1 -14.07 3.59 4.88
N THR A 2 -14.57 4.73 5.32
CA THR A 2 -14.88 5.84 4.44
C THR A 2 -13.63 6.71 4.39
N TRP A 3 -13.00 6.79 3.21
CA TRP A 3 -11.90 7.71 2.99
C TRP A 3 -12.48 9.13 3.04
N ARG A 4 -12.15 9.85 4.10
CA ARG A 4 -12.52 11.26 4.22
C ARG A 4 -11.54 12.07 3.38
N THR A 5 -12.02 12.57 2.25
CA THR A 5 -11.24 13.42 1.37
C THR A 5 -11.78 14.84 1.40
N GLN A 6 -11.01 15.79 0.87
CA GLN A 6 -11.52 17.15 0.59
C GLN A 6 -12.73 17.17 -0.36
N LEU A 7 -12.98 16.08 -1.09
CA LEU A 7 -14.14 15.88 -1.95
C LEU A 7 -15.31 15.16 -1.24
N GLY A 8 -15.18 14.96 0.07
CA GLY A 8 -16.13 14.24 0.90
C GLY A 8 -15.73 12.80 1.20
N ASP A 9 -16.69 12.10 1.77
CA ASP A 9 -16.60 10.75 2.27
C ASP A 9 -16.75 9.73 1.12
N ARG A 10 -15.69 8.97 0.82
CA ARG A 10 -15.66 7.99 -0.28
C ARG A 10 -15.48 6.57 0.22
N ILE A 11 -16.15 5.62 -0.43
CA ILE A 11 -15.96 4.17 -0.22
C ILE A 11 -15.52 3.60 -1.56
N LEU A 12 -14.50 2.73 -1.55
CA LEU A 12 -14.02 2.09 -2.77
C LEU A 12 -15.11 1.13 -3.30
N LYS A 13 -15.45 1.26 -4.58
CA LYS A 13 -16.47 0.41 -5.23
C LYS A 13 -15.99 -0.07 -6.60
N GLY A 14 -16.53 -1.21 -7.05
CA GLY A 14 -16.28 -1.74 -8.39
C GLY A 14 -14.79 -1.90 -8.70
N VAL A 15 -14.32 -1.21 -9.74
CA VAL A 15 -12.93 -1.30 -10.21
C VAL A 15 -11.94 -0.75 -9.19
N GLU A 16 -12.27 0.33 -8.47
CA GLU A 16 -11.37 0.91 -7.46
C GLU A 16 -11.09 -0.06 -6.32
N ALA A 17 -12.14 -0.75 -5.85
CA ALA A 17 -12.03 -1.77 -4.81
C ALA A 17 -11.21 -2.98 -5.28
N LYS A 18 -11.41 -3.41 -6.53
CA LYS A 18 -10.66 -4.52 -7.12
C LYS A 18 -9.18 -4.18 -7.27
N LEU A 19 -8.87 -2.99 -7.78
CA LEU A 19 -7.49 -2.51 -7.92
C LEU A 19 -6.82 -2.49 -6.54
N TYR A 20 -7.44 -1.85 -5.55
CA TYR A 20 -6.90 -1.75 -4.21
C TYR A 20 -6.60 -3.13 -3.58
N LEU A 21 -7.56 -4.07 -3.67
CA LEU A 21 -7.39 -5.42 -3.16
C LEU A 21 -6.22 -6.14 -3.83
N THR A 22 -6.14 -6.09 -5.15
CA THR A 22 -5.06 -6.73 -5.92
C THR A 22 -3.71 -6.11 -5.60
N SER A 23 -3.62 -4.79 -5.53
CA SER A 23 -2.39 -4.09 -5.13
C SER A 23 -1.97 -4.44 -3.72
N MET A 24 -2.92 -4.57 -2.79
CA MET A 24 -2.64 -4.99 -1.41
C MET A 24 -2.10 -6.42 -1.35
N GLN A 25 -2.65 -7.34 -2.13
CA GLN A 25 -2.17 -8.73 -2.20
C GLN A 25 -0.70 -8.78 -2.62
N TYR A 26 -0.37 -8.13 -3.74
CA TYR A 26 1.03 -8.07 -4.21
C TYR A 26 1.94 -7.34 -3.22
N ALA A 27 1.47 -6.28 -2.57
CA ALA A 27 2.27 -5.55 -1.59
C ALA A 27 2.57 -6.41 -0.34
N ILE A 28 1.63 -7.27 0.07
CA ILE A 28 1.83 -8.21 1.17
C ILE A 28 2.80 -9.32 0.78
N GLU A 29 2.67 -9.89 -0.42
CA GLU A 29 3.62 -10.89 -0.95
C GLU A 29 5.04 -10.31 -0.96
N ASN A 30 5.20 -9.08 -1.45
CA ASN A 30 6.49 -8.38 -1.43
C ASN A 30 7.01 -8.16 0.00
N LEU A 31 6.14 -7.78 0.93
CA LEU A 31 6.51 -7.57 2.34
C LEU A 31 7.00 -8.88 3.00
N GLU A 32 6.42 -10.02 2.60
CA GLU A 32 6.83 -11.34 3.07
C GLU A 32 8.18 -11.74 2.48
N ASP A 33 8.36 -11.56 1.17
CA ASP A 33 9.60 -11.88 0.45
C ASP A 33 10.79 -11.03 0.92
N THR A 34 10.53 -9.79 1.35
CA THR A 34 11.56 -8.83 1.79
C THR A 34 11.70 -8.74 3.31
N ARG A 35 11.01 -9.59 4.07
CA ARG A 35 10.93 -9.49 5.54
C ARG A 35 12.29 -9.50 6.24
N ASP A 36 13.21 -10.31 5.73
CA ASP A 36 14.52 -10.55 6.37
C ASP A 36 15.62 -9.62 5.80
N LEU A 37 15.25 -8.64 4.96
CA LEU A 37 16.19 -7.61 4.48
C LEU A 37 16.47 -6.57 5.57
N GLU A 38 17.69 -6.01 5.57
CA GLU A 38 18.10 -4.98 6.54
C GLU A 38 17.33 -3.67 6.37
N GLU A 39 16.93 -3.34 5.15
CA GLU A 39 16.17 -2.12 4.83
C GLU A 39 14.85 -2.47 4.13
N PRO A 40 13.73 -1.84 4.53
CA PRO A 40 12.45 -2.04 3.87
C PRO A 40 12.47 -1.45 2.46
N GLU A 41 12.03 -2.24 1.49
CA GLU A 41 12.01 -1.85 0.08
C GLU A 41 10.97 -0.75 -0.21
N VAL A 42 9.81 -0.83 0.47
CA VAL A 42 8.69 0.11 0.29
C VAL A 42 8.54 0.98 1.53
N LEU A 43 8.61 2.30 1.35
CA LEU A 43 8.39 3.30 2.38
C LEU A 43 7.11 4.10 2.12
N THR A 44 6.36 4.37 3.19
CA THR A 44 5.17 5.23 3.17
C THR A 44 5.48 6.68 3.54
N GLY A 45 6.63 6.92 4.18
CA GLY A 45 7.01 8.21 4.75
C GLY A 45 6.49 8.43 6.17
N ASP A 46 5.66 7.53 6.69
CA ASP A 46 5.30 7.51 8.10
C ASP A 46 6.28 6.63 8.88
N ARG A 47 7.06 7.27 9.76
CA ARG A 47 8.10 6.58 10.52
C ARG A 47 7.59 5.41 11.35
N LEU A 48 6.40 5.51 11.97
CA LEU A 48 5.90 4.46 12.85
C LEU A 48 5.43 3.25 12.05
N PHE A 49 4.77 3.48 10.92
CA PHE A 49 4.42 2.41 10.00
C PHE A 49 5.66 1.78 9.37
N ASP A 50 6.60 2.59 8.90
CA ASP A 50 7.76 2.11 8.14
C ASP A 50 8.69 1.21 8.97
N ILE A 51 8.88 1.51 10.27
CA ILE A 51 9.70 0.71 11.20
C ILE A 51 8.93 -0.45 11.86
N ALA A 52 7.62 -0.55 11.67
CA ALA A 52 6.83 -1.63 12.26
C ALA A 52 7.28 -2.98 11.72
N ASP A 53 7.21 -4.00 12.58
CA ASP A 53 7.48 -5.38 12.14
C ASP A 53 6.42 -5.88 11.16
N PHE A 54 6.69 -7.01 10.51
CA PHE A 54 5.82 -7.60 9.51
C PHE A 54 4.41 -7.84 10.06
N GLU A 55 4.30 -8.50 11.21
CA GLU A 55 3.03 -8.84 11.83
C GLU A 55 2.20 -7.59 12.17
N GLN A 56 2.84 -6.54 12.70
CA GLN A 56 2.21 -5.26 12.98
C GLN A 56 1.68 -4.60 11.69
N LYS A 57 2.48 -4.61 10.61
CA LYS A 57 2.05 -4.10 9.30
C LYS A 57 0.84 -4.89 8.80
N ILE A 58 0.87 -6.22 8.83
CA ILE A 58 -0.25 -7.07 8.39
C ILE A 58 -1.54 -6.74 9.16
N VAL A 59 -1.48 -6.54 10.47
CA VAL A 59 -2.66 -6.16 11.27
C VAL A 59 -3.24 -4.82 10.83
N LEU A 60 -2.39 -3.82 10.58
CA LEU A 60 -2.81 -2.49 10.13
C LEU A 60 -3.41 -2.55 8.72
N LEU A 61 -2.73 -3.22 7.80
CA LEU A 61 -3.18 -3.41 6.41
C LEU A 61 -4.51 -4.16 6.35
N HIS A 62 -4.65 -5.25 7.12
CA HIS A 62 -5.90 -6.01 7.20
C HIS A 62 -7.06 -5.15 7.74
N ARG A 63 -6.83 -4.33 8.77
CA ARG A 63 -7.84 -3.40 9.29
C ARG A 63 -8.30 -2.40 8.24
N CYS A 64 -7.37 -1.80 7.51
CA CYS A 64 -7.68 -0.87 6.42
C CYS A 64 -8.45 -1.58 5.30
N LEU A 65 -7.98 -2.74 4.86
CA LEU A 65 -8.59 -3.52 3.79
C LEU A 65 -10.03 -3.94 4.13
N ALA A 66 -10.23 -4.55 5.29
CA ALA A 66 -11.55 -5.00 5.75
C ALA A 66 -12.54 -3.85 5.76
N ALA A 67 -12.14 -2.73 6.36
CA ALA A 67 -12.98 -1.56 6.45
C ALA A 67 -13.22 -0.92 5.06
N LEU A 68 -12.23 -0.83 4.18
CA LEU A 68 -12.39 -0.24 2.84
C LEU A 68 -13.30 -1.07 1.92
N LEU A 69 -13.31 -2.38 2.07
CA LEU A 69 -14.09 -3.29 1.21
C LEU A 69 -15.48 -3.62 1.76
N SER A 70 -15.70 -3.45 3.08
CA SER A 70 -16.98 -3.77 3.72
C SER A 70 -17.53 -2.56 4.48
N PRO A 71 -18.62 -1.93 4.01
CA PRO A 71 -19.17 -0.71 4.63
C PRO A 71 -19.75 -0.95 6.03
N GLU A 72 -20.11 -2.20 6.35
CA GLU A 72 -20.58 -2.62 7.68
C GLU A 72 -19.47 -2.59 8.74
N ILE A 73 -18.20 -2.61 8.31
CA ILE A 73 -17.05 -2.59 9.21
C ILE A 73 -16.72 -1.16 9.58
N GLU A 74 -16.76 -0.88 10.88
CA GLU A 74 -16.41 0.44 11.42
C GLU A 74 -15.01 0.86 10.95
N SER A 75 -14.92 2.11 10.50
CA SER A 75 -13.65 2.65 10.05
C SER A 75 -12.71 2.80 11.25
N PRO A 76 -11.44 2.37 11.16
CA PRO A 76 -10.49 2.64 12.23
C PRO A 76 -10.36 4.14 12.46
N MET A 77 -10.11 4.54 13.70
CA MET A 77 -9.84 5.94 14.02
C MET A 77 -8.65 6.43 13.19
N LEU A 78 -8.85 7.54 12.48
CA LEU A 78 -7.82 8.11 11.62
C LEU A 78 -6.62 8.55 12.47
N SER A 79 -5.45 8.11 12.04
CA SER A 79 -4.14 8.49 12.53
C SER A 79 -3.16 8.38 11.37
N ASN A 80 -2.02 9.05 11.50
CA ASN A 80 -0.92 8.97 10.52
C ASN A 80 -0.57 7.52 10.15
N VAL A 81 -0.53 6.61 11.13
CA VAL A 81 -0.22 5.18 10.92
C VAL A 81 -1.30 4.46 10.11
N ILE A 82 -2.57 4.77 10.37
CA ILE A 82 -3.70 4.19 9.63
C ILE A 82 -3.74 4.74 8.20
N GLU A 83 -3.44 6.02 8.01
CA GLU A 83 -3.34 6.63 6.68
C GLU A 83 -2.17 6.04 5.89
N ALA A 84 -1.02 5.83 6.52
CA ALA A 84 0.13 5.15 5.93
C ALA A 84 -0.21 3.71 5.51
N ALA A 85 -0.87 2.95 6.38
CA ALA A 85 -1.34 1.59 6.06
C ALA A 85 -2.34 1.59 4.88
N ALA A 86 -3.26 2.55 4.85
CA ALA A 86 -4.20 2.69 3.74
C ALA A 86 -3.48 3.08 2.43
N TYR A 87 -2.40 3.84 2.50
CA TYR A 87 -1.60 4.31 1.38
C TYR A 87 -0.60 3.26 0.85
N PHE A 88 -0.10 2.37 1.70
CA PHE A 88 0.94 1.38 1.40
C PHE A 88 0.80 0.65 0.04
N PRO A 89 -0.36 0.09 -0.35
CA PRO A 89 -0.48 -0.57 -1.66
C PRO A 89 -0.21 0.36 -2.85
N PHE A 90 -0.47 1.66 -2.71
CA PHE A 90 -0.14 2.65 -3.75
C PHE A 90 1.34 3.01 -3.75
N ALA A 91 1.99 3.05 -2.58
CA ALA A 91 3.44 3.22 -2.48
C ALA A 91 4.17 2.05 -3.18
N PHE A 92 3.71 0.81 -2.92
CA PHE A 92 4.21 -0.38 -3.60
C PHE A 92 4.01 -0.30 -5.13
N LEU A 93 2.80 0.01 -5.61
CA LEU A 93 2.55 0.16 -7.05
C LEU A 93 3.45 1.21 -7.69
N ARG A 94 3.66 2.33 -7.01
CA ARG A 94 4.52 3.40 -7.50
C ARG A 94 5.96 2.92 -7.65
N MET A 95 6.50 2.24 -6.65
CA MET A 95 7.83 1.64 -6.71
C MET A 95 7.95 0.70 -7.91
N ARG A 96 7.00 -0.23 -8.10
CA ARG A 96 7.02 -1.17 -9.23
C ARG A 96 6.99 -0.48 -10.60
N LEU A 97 6.24 0.60 -10.73
CA LEU A 97 6.22 1.42 -11.95
C LEU A 97 7.56 2.15 -12.16
N GLU A 98 8.15 2.67 -11.09
CA GLU A 98 9.46 3.33 -11.16
C GLU A 98 10.56 2.34 -11.56
N ASP A 99 10.54 1.11 -11.04
CA ASP A 99 11.44 0.02 -11.44
C ASP A 99 11.29 -0.33 -12.93
N GLU A 100 10.04 -0.50 -13.40
CA GLU A 100 9.75 -0.83 -14.80
C GLU A 100 10.27 0.25 -15.75
N ILE A 101 10.01 1.52 -15.43
CA ILE A 101 10.50 2.67 -16.19
C ILE A 101 12.04 2.72 -16.20
N TYR A 102 12.68 2.39 -15.08
CA TYR A 102 14.14 2.38 -14.98
C TYR A 102 14.75 1.28 -15.86
N ILE A 103 14.23 0.05 -15.77
CA ILE A 103 14.67 -1.09 -16.58
C ILE A 103 14.50 -0.81 -18.08
N GLU A 104 13.38 -0.22 -18.49
CA GLU A 104 13.12 0.12 -19.89
C GLU A 104 14.16 1.14 -20.40
N LYS A 105 14.45 2.19 -19.63
CA LYS A 105 15.45 3.20 -20.01
C LYS A 105 16.86 2.62 -20.13
N ASP A 106 17.28 1.78 -19.20
CA ASP A 106 18.59 1.13 -19.24
C ASP A 106 18.70 0.19 -20.45
N SER A 107 17.64 -0.55 -20.77
CA SER A 107 17.61 -1.43 -21.94
C SER A 107 17.77 -0.67 -23.26
N ILE A 108 17.16 0.52 -23.38
CA ILE A 108 17.29 1.40 -24.55
C ILE A 108 18.72 1.92 -24.67
N GLN A 109 19.37 2.32 -23.57
CA GLN A 109 20.74 2.83 -23.58
C GLN A 109 21.79 1.76 -23.93
N MET A 110 21.58 0.50 -23.56
CA MET A 110 22.50 -0.60 -23.93
C MET A 110 22.39 -1.03 -25.41
N THR A 111 21.38 -0.55 -26.14
CA THR A 111 21.14 -0.94 -27.53
C THR A 111 21.59 0.13 -28.54
N VAL A 112 22.20 1.22 -28.07
CA VAL A 112 22.69 2.35 -28.89
C VAL A 112 24.21 2.42 -28.88
#